data_AF-A0A918N3I3-F1
#
_entry.id   AF-A0A918N3I3-F1
#
_cell.length_a   1.000
_cell.length_b   1.000
_cell.length_c   1.000
_cell.angle_alpha   90.00
_cell.angle_beta   90.00
_cell.angle_gamma   90.00
#
_symmetry.space_group_name_H-M   'P 1'
#
loop_
_entity.id
_entity.type
_entity.pdbx_description
1 polymer ?
#
loop_
_entity_poly.entity_id
_entity_poly.type
_entity_poly.pdbx_seq_one_letter_code
_entity_poly.pdbx_strand_id
1 'polypeptide(L)'
;MSKLSEAKRMRKLVSEYHISGQSQKAFAQSRGLTKDKLHYWVKKLSKESNNLSEASCSFIPIEVGDSEVSTSRFILIHLPNGLEIQIPV
;
A
#
# COMPACT_ATOMS: atom_id res chain seq x y z
N MET A 1 29.40 5.85 -13.01
CA MET A 1 28.55 5.71 -11.79
C MET A 1 27.25 5.03 -12.19
N SER A 2 26.95 3.84 -11.67
CA SER A 2 25.71 3.11 -12.01
C SER A 2 24.48 3.91 -11.54
N LYS A 3 23.39 3.93 -12.33
CA LYS A 3 22.14 4.64 -12.00
C LYS A 3 21.57 4.23 -10.63
N LEU A 4 21.81 2.99 -10.21
CA LEU A 4 21.39 2.46 -8.91
C LEU A 4 22.12 3.13 -7.74
N SER A 5 23.40 3.45 -7.93
CA SER A 5 24.23 4.11 -6.90
C SER A 5 23.83 5.56 -6.66
N GLU A 6 23.43 6.29 -7.71
CA GLU A 6 22.98 7.68 -7.61
C GLU A 6 21.63 7.77 -6.89
N ALA A 7 20.69 6.87 -7.17
CA ALA A 7 19.40 6.83 -6.47
C ALA A 7 19.57 6.57 -4.96
N LYS A 8 20.44 5.63 -4.58
CA LYS A 8 20.75 5.34 -3.17
C LYS A 8 21.36 6.56 -2.47
N ARG A 9 22.29 7.26 -3.15
CA ARG A 9 22.89 8.50 -2.64
C ARG A 9 21.85 9.61 -2.43
N MET A 10 20.93 9.78 -3.38
CA MET A 10 19.86 10.78 -3.29
C MET A 10 18.87 10.50 -2.18
N ARG A 11 18.47 9.24 -1.97
CA ARG A 11 17.61 8.87 -0.82
C ARG A 11 18.25 9.25 0.52
N LYS A 12 19.56 9.00 0.68
CA LYS A 12 20.29 9.39 1.90
C LYS A 12 20.27 10.90 2.11
N LEU A 13 20.56 11.67 1.06
CA LEU A 13 20.57 13.14 1.14
C LEU A 13 19.18 13.73 1.43
N VAL A 14 18.10 13.14 0.89
CA VAL A 14 16.74 13.58 1.20
C VAL A 14 16.36 13.28 2.65
N SER A 15 16.79 12.13 3.19
CA SER A 15 16.60 11.82 4.62
C SER A 15 17.34 12.82 5.52
N GLU A 16 18.62 13.10 5.21
CA GLU A 16 19.40 14.12 5.92
C GLU A 16 18.77 15.51 5.82
N TYR A 17 18.19 15.87 4.66
CA TYR A 17 17.47 17.13 4.48
C TYR A 17 16.28 17.23 5.45
N HIS A 18 15.44 16.20 5.54
CA HIS A 18 14.29 16.19 6.43
C HIS A 18 14.68 16.32 7.91
N ILE A 19 15.82 15.74 8.31
CA ILE A 19 16.34 15.85 9.69
C ILE A 19 16.95 17.24 9.94
N SER A 20 17.56 17.85 8.93
CA SER A 20 18.30 19.11 9.08
C SER A 20 17.42 20.33 9.42
N GLY A 21 16.13 20.31 9.07
CA GLY A 21 15.23 21.45 9.21
C GLY A 21 15.60 22.69 8.35
N GLN A 22 16.61 22.58 7.48
CA GLN A 22 17.08 23.67 6.64
C GLN A 22 16.13 23.91 5.46
N SER A 23 16.18 25.10 4.87
CA SER A 23 15.51 25.35 3.59
C SER A 23 16.15 24.53 2.46
N GLN A 24 15.36 24.14 1.45
CA GLN A 24 15.85 23.38 0.28
C GLN A 24 17.05 24.04 -0.40
N LYS A 25 17.07 25.39 -0.46
CA LYS A 25 18.16 26.14 -1.08
C LYS A 25 19.46 26.00 -0.28
N ALA A 26 19.39 26.20 1.05
CA ALA A 26 20.55 26.12 1.93
C ALA A 26 21.13 24.69 1.98
N PHE A 27 20.27 23.68 2.07
CA PHE A 27 20.70 22.29 2.10
C PHE A 27 21.29 21.82 0.76
N ALA A 28 20.68 22.21 -0.36
CA ALA A 28 21.20 21.87 -1.68
C ALA A 28 22.59 22.49 -1.88
N GLN A 29 22.77 23.76 -1.52
CA GLN A 29 24.05 24.46 -1.68
C GLN A 29 25.16 23.85 -0.82
N SER A 30 24.89 23.49 0.44
CA SER A 30 25.88 22.86 1.33
C SER A 30 26.32 21.47 0.88
N ARG A 31 25.50 20.79 0.08
CA ARG A 31 25.76 19.44 -0.46
C ARG A 31 26.17 19.43 -1.94
N GLY A 32 26.40 20.59 -2.56
CA GLY A 32 26.82 20.71 -3.96
C GLY A 32 25.73 20.29 -4.96
N LEU A 33 24.46 20.50 -4.61
CA LEU A 33 23.29 20.17 -5.41
C LEU A 33 22.58 21.44 -5.87
N THR A 34 21.90 21.36 -7.00
CA THR A 34 20.92 22.38 -7.37
C THR A 34 19.63 22.21 -6.58
N LYS A 35 18.95 23.32 -6.30
CA LYS A 35 17.64 23.33 -5.64
C LYS A 35 16.64 22.43 -6.39
N ASP A 36 16.59 22.52 -7.71
CA ASP A 36 15.64 21.75 -8.53
C ASP A 36 15.90 20.25 -8.49
N LYS A 37 17.17 19.82 -8.41
CA LYS A 37 17.52 18.42 -8.25
C LYS A 37 17.03 17.90 -6.90
N LEU A 38 17.24 18.65 -5.81
CA LEU A 38 16.72 18.28 -4.50
C LEU A 38 15.19 18.23 -4.49
N HIS A 39 14.53 19.25 -5.04
CA HIS A 39 13.07 19.33 -5.16
C HIS A 39 12.50 18.12 -5.91
N TYR A 40 13.09 17.76 -7.06
CA TYR A 40 12.71 16.59 -7.83
C TYR A 40 12.75 15.31 -6.99
N TRP A 41 13.83 15.09 -6.24
CA TRP A 41 13.98 13.88 -5.42
C TRP A 41 13.04 13.85 -4.21
N VAL A 42 12.81 14.98 -3.55
CA VAL A 42 11.80 15.09 -2.48
C VAL A 42 10.42 14.72 -3.01
N LYS A 43 10.01 15.32 -4.13
CA LYS A 43 8.70 15.05 -4.77
C LYS A 43 8.58 13.61 -5.29
N LYS A 44 9.67 13.05 -5.81
CA LYS A 44 9.69 11.67 -6.30
C LYS A 44 9.53 10.67 -5.16
N LEU A 45 10.25 10.87 -4.06
CA LEU A 45 10.20 9.96 -2.91
C LEU A 45 8.90 10.09 -2.13
N SER A 46 8.28 11.28 -2.06
CA SER A 46 6.94 11.44 -1.47
C SER A 46 5.86 10.70 -2.28
N LYS A 47 6.00 10.63 -3.61
CA LYS A 47 5.10 9.83 -4.46
C LYS A 47 5.35 8.33 -4.29
N GLU A 48 6.60 7.90 -4.17
CA GLU A 48 6.96 6.50 -3.93
C GLU A 48 6.46 6.02 -2.55
N SER A 49 6.56 6.85 -1.50
CA SER A 49 5.95 6.56 -0.20
C SER A 49 4.43 6.55 -0.25
N ASN A 50 3.80 7.44 -1.03
CA ASN A 50 2.35 7.41 -1.21
C ASN A 50 1.89 6.19 -2.01
N ASN A 51 2.66 5.66 -2.95
CA ASN A 51 2.30 4.41 -3.63
C ASN A 51 2.44 3.20 -2.71
N LEU A 52 3.42 3.20 -1.79
CA LEU A 52 3.52 2.19 -0.73
C LEU A 52 2.40 2.36 0.31
N SER A 53 1.91 3.58 0.52
CA SER A 53 0.77 3.90 1.38
C SER A 53 -0.58 3.80 0.66
N GLU A 54 -0.66 3.70 -0.67
CA GLU A 54 -1.89 3.35 -1.40
C GLU A 54 -2.13 1.84 -1.38
N ALA A 55 -1.17 1.05 -0.88
CA ALA A 55 -1.46 -0.25 -0.28
C ALA A 55 -2.19 -0.13 1.07
N SER A 56 -2.36 1.07 1.64
CA SER A 56 -3.45 1.38 2.56
C SER A 56 -4.66 1.78 1.73
N CYS A 57 -5.38 0.74 1.31
CA CYS A 57 -6.69 0.83 0.68
C CYS A 57 -7.54 1.90 1.36
N SER A 58 -8.04 2.88 0.60
CA SER A 58 -9.22 3.67 0.98
C SER A 58 -10.51 2.85 1.01
N PHE A 59 -10.39 1.54 0.81
CA PHE A 59 -11.44 0.55 1.02
C PHE A 59 -11.34 0.03 2.44
N ILE A 60 -12.32 0.38 3.26
CA ILE A 60 -12.56 -0.27 4.54
C ILE A 60 -13.22 -1.60 4.19
N PRO A 61 -12.63 -2.77 4.52
CA PRO A 61 -13.31 -4.04 4.36
C PRO A 61 -14.52 -4.04 5.31
N ILE A 62 -15.72 -4.15 4.74
CA ILE A 62 -16.93 -4.40 5.50
C ILE A 62 -16.97 -5.91 5.70
N GLU A 63 -16.81 -6.37 6.93
CA GLU A 63 -17.18 -7.74 7.27
C GLU A 63 -18.69 -7.84 7.14
N VAL A 64 -19.16 -8.43 6.04
CA VAL A 64 -20.53 -8.90 5.94
C VAL A 64 -20.62 -10.03 6.95
N GLY A 65 -21.07 -9.72 8.16
CA GLY A 65 -21.50 -10.74 9.09
C GLY A 65 -22.62 -11.51 8.41
N ASP A 66 -22.33 -12.74 7.98
CA ASP A 66 -23.35 -13.71 7.62
C ASP A 66 -24.08 -14.14 8.91
N SER A 67 -24.87 -13.22 9.43
CA SER A 67 -25.76 -13.40 10.57
C SER A 67 -26.93 -12.43 10.33
N GLU A 68 -28.15 -12.87 9.99
CA GLU A 68 -28.73 -14.17 10.20
C GLU A 68 -29.98 -14.41 9.31
N VAL A 69 -30.30 -15.71 9.13
CA VAL A 69 -31.61 -16.33 8.88
C VAL A 69 -32.33 -16.06 7.53
N SER A 70 -31.99 -16.87 6.54
CA SER A 70 -32.99 -17.84 6.08
C SER A 70 -32.43 -19.22 6.37
N THR A 71 -32.86 -19.82 7.48
CA THR A 71 -32.80 -21.27 7.62
C THR A 71 -33.74 -21.84 6.57
N SER A 72 -33.29 -21.91 5.32
CA SER A 72 -33.85 -22.82 4.34
C SER A 72 -33.69 -24.19 4.98
N ARG A 73 -34.75 -24.65 5.63
CA ARG A 73 -34.79 -25.98 6.22
C ARG A 73 -34.82 -26.89 5.00
N PHE A 74 -33.83 -27.75 4.90
CA PHE A 74 -33.81 -28.78 3.87
C PHE A 74 -34.02 -30.11 4.55
N ILE A 75 -34.82 -30.96 3.92
CA ILE A 75 -34.81 -32.39 4.23
C ILE A 75 -33.73 -33.00 3.35
N LEU A 76 -32.73 -33.63 3.98
CA LEU A 76 -31.61 -34.27 3.30
C LEU A 76 -31.76 -35.78 3.42
N ILE A 77 -31.89 -36.47 2.28
CA ILE A 77 -32.07 -37.92 2.21
C ILE A 77 -30.83 -38.55 1.59
N HIS A 78 -30.20 -39.47 2.33
CA HIS A 78 -29.05 -40.24 1.86
C HIS A 78 -29.47 -41.65 1.46
N LEU A 79 -29.06 -42.08 0.27
CA LEU A 79 -29.29 -43.44 -0.22
C LEU A 79 -27.97 -44.23 -0.25
N PRO A 80 -28.00 -45.56 -0.04
CA PRO A 80 -26.79 -46.39 0.05
C PRO A 80 -26.01 -46.51 -1.27
N ASN A 81 -26.59 -46.08 -2.39
CA ASN A 81 -25.90 -45.96 -3.68
C ASN A 81 -25.12 -44.63 -3.84
N GLY A 82 -25.04 -43.82 -2.77
CA GLY A 82 -24.30 -42.56 -2.75
C GLY A 82 -25.05 -41.38 -3.35
N LEU A 83 -26.36 -41.53 -3.62
CA LEU A 83 -27.19 -40.45 -4.11
C LEU A 83 -27.76 -39.64 -2.94
N GLU A 84 -27.66 -38.31 -3.03
CA GLU A 84 -28.16 -37.37 -2.03
C GLU A 84 -29.25 -36.48 -2.65
N ILE A 85 -30.37 -36.34 -1.95
CA ILE A 85 -31.49 -35.50 -2.38
C ILE A 85 -31.71 -34.41 -1.34
N GLN A 86 -31.76 -33.15 -1.82
CA GLN A 86 -32.08 -31.98 -1.02
C GLN A 86 -33.44 -31.44 -1.42
N ILE A 87 -34.37 -31.39 -0.46
CA ILE A 87 -35.72 -30.85 -0.68
C ILE A 87 -35.89 -29.60 0.19
N PRO A 88 -36.15 -28.42 -0.42
CA PRO A 88 -36.49 -27.22 0.35
C PRO A 88 -37.86 -27.38 1.02
N VAL A 89 -37.98 -26.96 2.29
CA VAL A 89 -39.27 -26.83 3.00
C VAL A 89 -39.57 -25.41 3.41
#